data_AF-A0A285T1N6-F1
#
_entry.id   AF-A0A285T1N6-F1
#
_cell.length_a   1.000
_cell.length_b   1.000
_cell.length_c   1.000
_cell.angle_alpha   90.00
_cell.angle_beta   90.00
_cell.angle_gamma   90.00
#
_symmetry.space_group_name_H-M   'P 1'
#
loop_
_entity.id
_entity.type
_entity.pdbx_description
1 polymer ?
#
loop_
_entity_poly.entity_id
_entity_poly.type
_entity_poly.pdbx_seq_one_letter_code
_entity_poly.pdbx_strand_id
1 'polypeptide(L)'
;MTKLEELHSKMVQVHDKAQSLFEMDNVPSMLKNEYRNKVSQYDNMFDSIETMKGLTSKEDTLENLINQQIEILNVRIKWELDWAKRVIERL
;
A
#
# COMPACT_ATOMS: atom_id res chain seq x y z
N MET A 1 -18.66 7.65 -4.97
CA MET A 1 -17.44 6.93 -4.57
C MET A 1 -16.46 7.08 -5.71
N THR A 2 -15.29 7.67 -5.45
CA THR A 2 -14.24 7.91 -6.44
C THR A 2 -13.34 6.69 -6.59
N LYS A 3 -12.63 6.56 -7.70
CA LYS A 3 -11.64 5.49 -7.90
C LYS A 3 -10.59 5.44 -6.80
N LEU A 4 -10.19 6.61 -6.27
CA LEU A 4 -9.24 6.70 -5.17
C LEU A 4 -9.81 6.09 -3.87
N GLU A 5 -11.07 6.41 -3.54
CA GLU A 5 -11.75 5.84 -2.36
C GLU A 5 -11.92 4.32 -2.46
N GLU A 6 -12.28 3.81 -3.64
CA GLU A 6 -12.42 2.37 -3.90
C GLU A 6 -11.08 1.65 -3.72
N LEU A 7 -10.00 2.21 -4.28
CA LEU A 7 -8.66 1.66 -4.14
C LEU A 7 -8.15 1.73 -2.70
N HIS A 8 -8.44 2.81 -1.98
CA HIS A 8 -8.05 2.93 -0.59
C HIS A 8 -8.76 1.87 0.27
N SER A 9 -10.08 1.71 0.10
CA SER A 9 -10.84 0.65 0.78
C SER A 9 -10.29 -0.75 0.46
N LYS A 10 -9.96 -1.02 -0.80
CA LYS A 10 -9.36 -2.28 -1.22
C LYS A 10 -7.96 -2.48 -0.61
N MET A 11 -7.14 -1.43 -0.56
CA MET A 11 -5.81 -1.46 0.03
C MET A 11 -5.89 -1.82 1.51
N VAL A 12 -6.78 -1.19 2.28
CA VAL A 12 -7.01 -1.51 3.69
C VAL A 12 -7.37 -2.99 3.87
N GLN A 13 -8.34 -3.49 3.09
CA GLN A 13 -8.74 -4.90 3.17
C GLN A 13 -7.61 -5.90 2.84
N VAL A 14 -6.73 -5.54 1.89
CA VAL A 14 -5.56 -6.37 1.55
C VAL A 14 -4.50 -6.27 2.64
N HIS A 15 -4.29 -5.07 3.18
CA HIS A 15 -3.35 -4.82 4.25
C HIS A 15 -3.69 -5.61 5.51
N ASP A 16 -4.94 -5.58 5.96
CA ASP A 16 -5.39 -6.32 7.14
C ASP A 16 -5.14 -7.83 7.00
N LYS A 17 -5.35 -8.38 5.79
CA LYS A 17 -5.07 -9.79 5.49
C LYS A 17 -3.58 -10.11 5.52
N ALA A 18 -2.75 -9.26 4.90
CA ALA A 18 -1.31 -9.45 4.89
C ALA A 18 -0.71 -9.27 6.30
N GLN A 19 -1.21 -8.32 7.08
CA GLN A 19 -0.84 -8.10 8.47
C GLN A 19 -1.19 -9.32 9.34
N SER A 20 -2.37 -9.91 9.15
CA SER A 20 -2.75 -11.14 9.87
C SER A 20 -1.78 -12.30 9.59
N LEU A 21 -1.30 -12.45 8.35
CA LEU A 21 -0.26 -13.43 8.02
C LEU A 21 1.09 -13.05 8.64
N PHE A 22 1.47 -11.78 8.58
CA PHE A 22 2.69 -11.26 9.17
C PHE A 22 2.81 -11.55 10.67
N GLU A 23 1.70 -11.56 11.39
CA GLU A 23 1.65 -11.85 12.83
C GLU A 23 1.83 -13.34 13.17
N MET A 24 1.69 -14.24 12.20
CA MET A 24 1.89 -15.68 12.43
C MET A 24 3.35 -16.02 12.77
N ASP A 25 3.56 -16.91 13.74
CA ASP A 25 4.90 -17.26 14.26
C ASP A 25 5.77 -18.03 13.25
N ASN A 26 5.15 -18.82 12.38
CA ASN A 26 5.84 -19.66 11.40
C ASN A 26 6.27 -18.90 10.13
N VAL A 27 5.98 -17.60 10.02
CA VAL A 27 6.46 -16.79 8.88
C VAL A 27 7.94 -16.45 9.05
N PRO A 28 8.80 -16.80 8.07
CA PRO A 28 10.23 -16.52 8.12
C PRO A 28 10.55 -15.03 8.37
N SER A 29 11.54 -14.77 9.21
CA SER A 29 11.98 -13.41 9.56
C SER A 29 12.35 -12.56 8.33
N MET A 30 12.94 -13.19 7.30
CA MET A 30 13.24 -12.52 6.03
C MET A 30 11.98 -11.96 5.36
N LEU A 31 10.88 -12.72 5.33
CA LEU A 31 9.62 -12.28 4.74
C LEU A 31 8.93 -11.21 5.60
N LYS A 32 9.02 -11.33 6.93
CA LYS A 32 8.54 -10.27 7.86
C LYS A 32 9.28 -8.95 7.65
N ASN A 33 10.60 -9.00 7.48
CA ASN A 33 11.41 -7.81 7.22
C ASN A 33 11.08 -7.19 5.85
N GLU A 34 10.92 -8.03 4.82
CA GLU A 34 10.49 -7.58 3.49
C GLU A 34 9.15 -6.83 3.57
N TYR A 35 8.17 -7.40 4.29
CA TYR A 35 6.86 -6.79 4.52
C TYR A 35 6.94 -5.42 5.18
N ARG A 36 7.58 -5.34 6.36
CA ARG A 36 7.73 -4.08 7.09
C ARG A 36 8.36 -2.98 6.25
N ASN A 37 9.44 -3.32 5.53
CA ASN A 37 10.15 -2.36 4.70
C ASN A 37 9.28 -1.84 3.55
N LYS A 38 8.51 -2.72 2.91
CA LYS A 38 7.66 -2.35 1.77
C LYS A 38 6.41 -1.58 2.18
N VAL A 39 5.73 -1.99 3.24
CA VAL A 39 4.59 -1.24 3.80
C VAL A 39 5.05 0.18 4.18
N SER A 40 6.14 0.28 4.95
CA SER A 40 6.69 1.58 5.33
C SER A 40 7.09 2.44 4.12
N GLN A 41 7.65 1.84 3.07
CA GLN A 41 7.96 2.57 1.83
C GLN A 41 6.69 3.15 1.19
N TYR A 42 5.62 2.36 1.07
CA TYR A 42 4.38 2.82 0.44
C TYR A 42 3.63 3.86 1.29
N ASP A 43 3.63 3.71 2.61
CA ASP A 43 3.08 4.72 3.53
C ASP A 43 3.77 6.07 3.33
N ASN A 44 5.11 6.08 3.37
CA ASN A 44 5.89 7.30 3.17
C ASN A 44 5.64 7.95 1.80
N MET A 45 5.50 7.15 0.74
CA MET A 45 5.16 7.66 -0.59
C MET A 45 3.77 8.30 -0.59
N PHE A 46 2.77 7.64 0.00
CA PHE A 46 1.40 8.16 0.04
C PHE A 46 1.31 9.46 0.86
N ASP A 47 1.93 9.49 2.04
CA ASP A 47 1.99 10.67 2.92
C ASP A 47 2.69 11.86 2.26
N SER A 48 3.74 11.59 1.47
CA SER A 48 4.43 12.63 0.69
C SER A 48 3.50 13.24 -0.36
N ILE A 49 2.66 12.44 -1.03
CA ILE A 49 1.67 12.95 -1.99
C ILE A 49 0.60 13.79 -1.27
N GLU A 50 0.08 13.33 -0.14
CA GLU A 50 -0.90 14.10 0.64
C GLU A 50 -0.34 15.44 1.09
N THR A 51 0.92 15.46 1.55
CA THR A 51 1.62 16.70 1.89
C THR A 51 1.68 17.65 0.69
N MET A 52 2.07 17.16 -0.49
CA MET A 52 2.14 17.98 -1.70
C MET A 52 0.78 18.52 -2.15
N LYS A 53 -0.30 17.75 -1.99
CA LYS A 53 -1.67 18.21 -2.28
C LYS A 53 -2.05 19.40 -1.40
N GLY A 54 -1.65 19.39 -0.12
CA GLY A 54 -1.88 20.52 0.79
C GLY A 54 -1.09 21.78 0.46
N LEU A 55 -0.03 21.69 -0.36
CA LEU A 55 0.86 22.80 -0.71
C LEU A 55 0.53 23.46 -2.06
N THR A 56 -0.40 22.90 -2.84
CA THR A 56 -0.74 23.41 -4.17
C THR A 56 -2.23 23.74 -4.29
N SER A 57 -2.55 24.77 -5.06
CA SER A 57 -3.94 25.13 -5.43
C SER A 57 -4.19 25.00 -6.94
N LYS A 58 -3.22 24.48 -7.69
CA LYS A 58 -3.34 24.31 -9.15
C LYS A 58 -4.07 22.99 -9.44
N GLU A 59 -5.19 23.09 -10.14
CA GLU A 59 -6.06 21.96 -10.46
C GLU A 59 -5.33 20.83 -11.20
N ASP A 60 -4.59 21.16 -12.28
CA ASP A 60 -3.79 20.17 -13.03
C ASP A 60 -2.74 19.47 -12.15
N THR A 61 -2.19 20.19 -11.16
CA THR A 61 -1.21 19.59 -10.24
C THR A 61 -1.92 18.65 -9.25
N LEU A 62 -3.09 19.03 -8.75
CA LEU A 62 -3.90 18.18 -7.88
C LEU A 62 -4.34 16.90 -8.59
N GLU A 63 -4.79 16.99 -9.85
CA GLU A 63 -5.18 15.81 -10.64
C GLU A 63 -3.99 14.85 -10.83
N ASN A 64 -2.81 15.38 -11.17
CA ASN A 64 -1.59 14.58 -11.28
C ASN A 64 -1.22 13.90 -9.97
N LEU A 65 -1.32 14.60 -8.84
CA LEU A 65 -1.07 14.03 -7.52
C LEU A 65 -2.07 12.92 -7.19
N ILE A 66 -3.37 13.11 -7.48
CA ILE A 66 -4.39 12.07 -7.31
C ILE A 66 -4.06 10.82 -8.14
N ASN A 67 -3.63 11.00 -9.39
CA ASN A 67 -3.21 9.89 -10.24
C ASN A 67 -2.00 9.13 -9.65
N GLN A 68 -1.03 9.85 -9.08
CA GLN A 68 0.09 9.22 -8.36
C GLN A 68 -0.37 8.43 -7.14
N GLN A 69 -1.36 8.91 -6.36
CA GLN A 69 -1.92 8.15 -5.24
C GLN A 69 -2.57 6.85 -5.73
N ILE A 70 -3.33 6.92 -6.82
CA ILE A 70 -3.96 5.76 -7.46
C ILE A 70 -2.89 4.74 -7.87
N GLU A 71 -1.78 5.17 -8.46
CA GLU A 71 -0.67 4.29 -8.84
C GLU A 71 -0.01 3.64 -7.62
N ILE A 72 0.29 4.42 -6.59
CA ILE A 72 0.87 3.92 -5.32
C ILE A 72 -0.03 2.83 -4.72
N LEU A 73 -1.34 3.08 -4.63
CA LEU A 73 -2.29 2.12 -4.08
C LEU A 73 -2.35 0.82 -4.90
N ASN A 74 -2.37 0.93 -6.24
CA ASN A 74 -2.36 -0.25 -7.11
C ASN A 74 -1.10 -1.10 -6.92
N VAL A 75 0.06 -0.45 -6.85
CA VAL A 75 1.34 -1.12 -6.64
C VAL A 75 1.38 -1.79 -5.27
N ARG A 76 0.97 -1.09 -4.20
CA ARG A 76 0.90 -1.63 -2.84
C ARG A 76 -0.03 -2.84 -2.76
N ILE A 77 -1.25 -2.73 -3.27
CA ILE A 77 -2.24 -3.81 -3.30
C ILE A 77 -1.65 -5.05 -3.97
N LYS A 78 -1.06 -4.89 -5.16
CA LYS A 78 -0.45 -6.00 -5.89
C LYS A 78 0.67 -6.64 -5.08
N TRP A 79 1.54 -5.82 -4.51
CA TRP A 79 2.68 -6.29 -3.75
C TRP A 79 2.27 -7.06 -2.49
N GLU A 80 1.32 -6.55 -1.70
CA GLU A 80 0.85 -7.22 -0.48
C GLU A 80 0.11 -8.54 -0.79
N LEU A 81 -0.65 -8.60 -1.89
CA LEU A 81 -1.25 -9.86 -2.39
C LEU A 81 -0.18 -10.89 -2.80
N ASP A 82 0.84 -10.45 -3.56
CA ASP A 82 1.93 -11.32 -3.99
C ASP A 82 2.78 -11.81 -2.80
N TRP A 83 3.00 -10.95 -1.80
CA TRP A 83 3.66 -11.32 -0.55
C TRP A 83 2.83 -12.33 0.25
N ALA A 84 1.53 -12.08 0.44
CA ALA A 84 0.62 -12.98 1.14
C ALA A 84 0.60 -14.37 0.49
N LYS A 85 0.54 -14.42 -0.85
CA LYS A 85 0.62 -15.66 -1.62
C LYS A 85 1.93 -16.41 -1.34
N ARG A 86 3.07 -15.73 -1.41
CA ARG A 86 4.39 -16.33 -1.13
C ARG A 86 4.52 -16.86 0.30
N VAL A 87 3.87 -16.20 1.26
CA VAL A 87 3.81 -16.69 2.64
C VAL A 87 3.01 -17.98 2.68
N ILE A 88 1.77 -17.99 2.18
CA ILE A 88 0.89 -19.15 2.18
C ILE A 88 1.52 -20.37 1.50
N GLU A 89 2.23 -20.18 0.38
CA GLU A 89 2.93 -21.27 -0.32
C GLU A 89 4.09 -21.89 0.47
N ARG A 90 4.54 -21.25 1.56
CA ARG A 90 5.64 -21.68 2.42
C ARG A 90 5.19 -22.16 3.80
N LEU A 91 3.91 -22.01 4.13
CA LEU A 91 3.30 -22.53 5.36
C LEU A 91 2.88 -23.99 5.15
#